data_AF-A0A969CQS0-F1
#
_entry.id   AF-A0A969CQS0-F1
#
_cell.length_a   1.000
_cell.length_b   1.000
_cell.length_c   1.000
_cell.angle_alpha   90.00
_cell.angle_beta   90.00
_cell.angle_gamma   90.00
#
_symmetry.space_group_name_H-M   'P 1'
#
loop_
_entity.id
_entity.type
_entity.pdbx_description
1 polymer ?
#
loop_
_entity_poly.entity_id
_entity_poly.type
_entity_poly.pdbx_seq_one_letter_code
_entity_poly.pdbx_strand_id
1 'polypeptide(L)'
;MVVRGLAAPPTPWSKSLTAPKIHPSAYIYSDINIIGDVQIGANVMIAPGTSIRADEGSPFSIGASTNIQDGVVIHGLEQGRVKGDDGKDYSVWIGSSTSITHMALIHGPAYVGDNCFIGFRSTVFNARVNEGCIVMMHALIQDVEIPPGKFVPSGAIITSQQQANRLPDVQPADVSFASHVIGINQSLRSGYRCAADIECIAPIRKKPAENGSRTNGGSAAVAIGSRYLSPDAVEQVRQLLNQGYQIGTEHADKRRFKASAWNSCQPISTKRESEVLAALDTCIAEHAGDYVRLVGIDPKAKRRVTELIIQRPDGQVLTQSAKASSGGFAAASASNAKSASASGDVASQVRQLLAQGYQISIEYADKRRFKASAWTAGKAITSNRDSDVLAALNAAMSEHQGEYVRLVGIDAKAKRRVAEVVVQRPNGKAASVSAQASSSVYAASSSAPTPTGTARLSGDVVAQVRQLLAQGCQIGMEHADVRRFRASAWTTCNPIASNREADVFAGLEACIAEHAGEYVRLIGIDAKAKRRVLESIIQRP
;
A
#
# COMPACT_ATOMS: atom_id res chain seq x y z
N MET A 1 9.93 10.58 35.04
CA MET A 1 8.88 10.38 34.02
C MET A 1 7.71 9.73 34.74
N VAL A 2 6.66 10.49 35.07
CA VAL A 2 5.54 9.97 35.88
C VAL A 2 4.62 9.19 34.95
N VAL A 3 4.76 7.87 34.92
CA VAL A 3 3.76 6.99 34.33
C VAL A 3 2.48 7.19 35.13
N ARG A 4 1.41 7.70 34.50
CA ARG A 4 0.08 7.79 35.14
C ARG A 4 -0.59 6.42 35.11
N GLY A 5 -0.06 5.49 35.92
CA GLY A 5 -0.78 4.27 36.25
C GLY A 5 -1.87 4.61 37.25
N LEU A 6 -3.13 4.58 36.83
CA LEU A 6 -4.25 4.86 37.72
C LEU A 6 -4.97 3.55 38.07
N ALA A 7 -5.41 3.45 39.32
CA ALA A 7 -6.33 2.39 39.73
C ALA A 7 -7.61 2.45 38.90
N ALA A 8 -8.25 1.30 38.67
CA ALA A 8 -9.62 1.28 38.16
C ALA A 8 -10.55 2.06 39.12
N PRO A 9 -11.53 2.83 38.60
CA PRO A 9 -12.53 3.47 39.44
C PRO A 9 -13.45 2.43 40.11
N PRO A 10 -14.07 2.74 41.25
CA PRO A 10 -15.10 1.88 41.82
C PRO A 10 -16.35 1.89 40.94
N THR A 11 -16.86 0.71 40.59
CA THR A 11 -18.08 0.50 39.79
C THR A 11 -18.97 -0.57 40.44
N PRO A 12 -20.22 -0.75 40.00
CA PRO A 12 -21.06 -1.86 40.48
C PRO A 12 -20.43 -3.25 40.24
N TRP A 13 -19.65 -3.41 39.16
CA TRP A 13 -19.00 -4.67 38.76
C TRP A 13 -17.56 -4.84 39.27
N SER A 14 -16.91 -3.78 39.77
CA SER A 14 -15.55 -3.86 40.33
C SER A 14 -15.31 -2.90 41.49
N LYS A 15 -14.90 -3.45 42.64
CA LYS A 15 -14.55 -2.70 43.86
C LYS A 15 -13.07 -2.81 44.24
N SER A 16 -12.25 -3.52 43.45
CA SER A 16 -10.89 -3.91 43.86
C SER A 16 -9.85 -2.79 43.72
N LEU A 17 -10.18 -1.68 43.03
CA LEU A 17 -9.29 -0.53 42.79
C LEU A 17 -7.89 -0.96 42.29
N THR A 18 -7.83 -2.03 41.48
CA THR A 18 -6.56 -2.62 41.05
C THR A 18 -5.78 -1.63 40.18
N ALA A 19 -4.48 -1.51 40.43
CA ALA A 19 -3.55 -0.69 39.66
C ALA A 19 -2.70 -1.54 38.70
N PRO A 20 -2.14 -0.95 37.63
CA PRO A 20 -1.32 -1.68 36.66
C PRO A 20 -0.08 -2.30 37.29
N LYS A 21 0.24 -3.54 36.90
CA LYS A 21 1.46 -4.26 37.29
C LYS A 21 2.45 -4.23 36.13
N ILE A 22 3.50 -3.41 36.26
CA ILE A 22 4.47 -3.15 35.17
C ILE A 22 5.82 -3.75 35.51
N HIS A 23 6.34 -4.63 34.65
CA HIS A 23 7.67 -5.19 34.85
C HIS A 23 8.77 -4.12 34.80
N PRO A 24 9.79 -4.13 35.70
CA PRO A 24 10.83 -3.09 35.76
C PRO A 24 11.65 -2.87 34.49
N SER A 25 11.74 -3.88 33.62
CA SER A 25 12.47 -3.80 32.34
C SER A 25 11.64 -3.24 31.17
N ALA A 26 10.32 -3.07 31.35
CA ALA A 26 9.47 -2.42 30.36
C ALA A 26 9.84 -0.92 30.22
N TYR A 27 9.48 -0.32 29.10
CA TYR A 27 9.58 1.13 28.89
C TYR A 27 8.23 1.69 28.49
N ILE A 28 7.78 2.69 29.24
CA ILE A 28 6.48 3.32 29.09
C ILE A 28 6.73 4.81 28.88
N TYR A 29 6.26 5.37 27.77
CA TYR A 29 6.41 6.80 27.52
C TYR A 29 5.57 7.64 28.50
N SER A 30 5.87 8.93 28.63
CA SER A 30 5.12 9.83 29.53
C SER A 30 3.67 10.06 29.10
N ASP A 31 3.42 10.10 27.79
CA ASP A 31 2.16 10.59 27.21
C ASP A 31 1.21 9.42 26.92
N ILE A 32 0.95 8.61 27.93
CA ILE A 32 0.13 7.39 27.83
C ILE A 32 -0.83 7.29 29.03
N ASN A 33 -1.93 6.55 28.84
CA ASN A 33 -2.92 6.29 29.88
C ASN A 33 -3.06 4.78 30.11
N ILE A 34 -2.75 4.29 31.32
CA ILE A 34 -2.95 2.90 31.72
C ILE A 34 -3.81 2.87 32.99
N ILE A 35 -4.99 2.26 32.91
CA ILE A 35 -5.99 2.22 33.98
C ILE A 35 -6.39 0.78 34.27
N GLY A 36 -6.44 0.42 35.56
CA GLY A 36 -7.05 -0.83 36.02
C GLY A 36 -6.11 -2.03 36.10
N ASP A 37 -6.68 -3.24 36.12
CA ASP A 37 -5.94 -4.50 36.24
C ASP A 37 -5.29 -4.89 34.91
N VAL A 38 -4.14 -4.27 34.65
CA VAL A 38 -3.31 -4.47 33.46
C VAL A 38 -1.96 -5.04 33.88
N GLN A 39 -1.62 -6.21 33.36
CA GLN A 39 -0.35 -6.88 33.60
C GLN A 39 0.58 -6.70 32.40
N ILE A 40 1.72 -6.05 32.60
CA ILE A 40 2.69 -5.73 31.55
C ILE A 40 3.99 -6.50 31.81
N GLY A 41 4.32 -7.39 30.88
CA GLY A 41 5.47 -8.28 30.93
C GLY A 41 6.83 -7.60 30.74
N ALA A 42 7.89 -8.41 30.86
CA ALA A 42 9.27 -7.95 30.72
C ALA A 42 9.55 -7.41 29.31
N ASN A 43 10.38 -6.38 29.21
CA ASN A 43 10.88 -5.82 27.95
C ASN A 43 9.78 -5.32 27.00
N VAL A 44 8.59 -5.03 27.53
CA VAL A 44 7.52 -4.39 26.76
C VAL A 44 7.87 -2.92 26.50
N MET A 45 7.46 -2.41 25.34
CA MET A 45 7.54 -0.98 25.00
C MET A 45 6.14 -0.46 24.70
N ILE A 46 5.72 0.61 25.37
CA ILE A 46 4.41 1.27 25.13
C ILE A 46 4.63 2.71 24.70
N ALA A 47 4.31 2.99 23.44
CA ALA A 47 4.59 4.24 22.75
C ALA A 47 3.54 5.35 23.03
N PRO A 48 3.84 6.61 22.70
CA PRO A 48 2.97 7.77 22.97
C PRO A 48 1.54 7.68 22.42
N GLY A 49 0.60 8.36 23.08
CA GLY A 49 -0.80 8.43 22.67
C GLY A 49 -1.61 7.15 22.91
N THR A 50 -0.99 6.11 23.46
CA THR A 50 -1.65 4.83 23.76
C THR A 50 -2.60 4.96 24.95
N SER A 51 -3.78 4.32 24.86
CA SER A 51 -4.74 4.19 25.96
C SER A 51 -5.08 2.74 26.24
N ILE A 52 -4.73 2.25 27.43
CA ILE A 52 -5.02 0.89 27.91
C ILE A 52 -5.91 1.01 29.13
N ARG A 53 -7.15 0.54 29.05
CA ARG A 53 -8.15 0.81 30.09
C ARG A 53 -8.94 -0.46 30.42
N ALA A 54 -8.63 -1.05 31.57
CA ALA A 54 -9.27 -2.25 32.13
C ALA A 54 -10.21 -1.86 33.29
N ASP A 55 -11.19 -1.02 33.00
CA ASP A 55 -12.18 -0.52 33.97
C ASP A 55 -13.58 -1.17 33.83
N GLU A 56 -13.87 -1.73 32.66
CA GLU A 56 -15.09 -2.48 32.37
C GLU A 56 -14.77 -3.99 32.29
N GLY A 57 -14.22 -4.44 31.16
CA GLY A 57 -13.61 -5.75 31.04
C GLY A 57 -12.23 -5.79 31.70
N SER A 58 -11.99 -6.76 32.59
CA SER A 58 -10.70 -6.98 33.25
C SER A 58 -10.51 -8.47 33.60
N PRO A 59 -9.28 -8.97 33.80
CA PRO A 59 -7.98 -8.29 33.64
C PRO A 59 -7.48 -8.29 32.19
N PHE A 60 -6.45 -7.48 31.91
CA PHE A 60 -5.67 -7.50 30.66
C PHE A 60 -4.25 -8.03 30.91
N SER A 61 -3.72 -8.81 29.97
CA SER A 61 -2.34 -9.32 29.99
C SER A 61 -1.59 -8.94 28.70
N ILE A 62 -0.36 -8.45 28.84
CA ILE A 62 0.56 -8.12 27.75
C ILE A 62 1.88 -8.86 28.00
N GLY A 63 2.17 -9.84 27.15
CA GLY A 63 3.31 -10.73 27.24
C GLY A 63 4.67 -10.05 27.06
N ALA A 64 5.74 -10.79 27.34
CA ALA A 64 7.10 -10.26 27.31
C ALA A 64 7.54 -9.89 25.89
N SER A 65 8.43 -8.91 25.77
CA SER A 65 9.01 -8.46 24.50
C SER A 65 8.02 -7.95 23.46
N THR A 66 6.76 -7.74 23.84
CA THR A 66 5.69 -7.17 23.02
C THR A 66 5.83 -5.65 22.91
N ASN A 67 5.46 -5.09 21.77
CA ASN A 67 5.41 -3.64 21.58
C ASN A 67 3.98 -3.17 21.30
N ILE A 68 3.58 -2.10 22.00
CA ILE A 68 2.32 -1.39 21.83
C ILE A 68 2.66 -0.02 21.27
N GLN A 69 2.37 0.21 20.00
CA GLN A 69 2.83 1.39 19.27
C GLN A 69 1.85 2.57 19.38
N ASP A 70 2.20 3.69 18.74
CA ASP A 70 1.57 4.97 18.94
C ASP A 70 0.06 4.94 18.69
N GLY A 71 -0.70 5.53 19.61
CA GLY A 71 -2.15 5.68 19.48
C GLY A 71 -2.94 4.37 19.53
N VAL A 72 -2.36 3.26 19.96
CA VAL A 72 -3.10 2.01 20.16
C VAL A 72 -4.12 2.18 21.28
N VAL A 73 -5.30 1.57 21.10
CA VAL A 73 -6.34 1.51 22.13
C VAL A 73 -6.58 0.06 22.51
N ILE A 74 -6.59 -0.20 23.83
CA ILE A 74 -6.94 -1.49 24.41
C ILE A 74 -8.06 -1.28 25.44
N HIS A 75 -9.20 -1.91 25.19
CA HIS A 75 -10.39 -1.86 26.05
C HIS A 75 -11.09 -3.23 26.02
N GLY A 76 -12.17 -3.41 26.77
CA GLY A 76 -12.87 -4.68 26.83
C GLY A 76 -14.26 -4.54 27.42
N LEU A 77 -15.19 -5.33 26.89
CA LEU A 77 -16.56 -5.40 27.40
C LEU A 77 -16.61 -6.02 28.80
N GLU A 78 -17.60 -5.61 29.60
CA GLU A 78 -17.84 -6.11 30.96
C GLU A 78 -17.91 -7.64 30.99
N GLN A 79 -18.64 -8.20 30.03
CA GLN A 79 -18.88 -9.63 29.86
C GLN A 79 -18.04 -10.23 28.73
N GLY A 80 -17.80 -11.53 28.81
CA GLY A 80 -16.96 -12.26 27.86
C GLY A 80 -15.50 -12.28 28.30
N ARG A 81 -14.90 -13.47 28.27
CA ARG A 81 -13.49 -13.68 28.63
C ARG A 81 -12.87 -14.66 27.65
N VAL A 82 -11.56 -14.54 27.46
CA VAL A 82 -10.72 -15.52 26.78
C VAL A 82 -9.86 -16.24 27.81
N LYS A 83 -9.52 -17.50 27.52
CA LYS A 83 -8.49 -18.21 28.27
C LYS A 83 -7.11 -17.76 27.80
N GLY A 84 -6.31 -17.24 28.73
CA GLY A 84 -4.88 -17.01 28.53
C GLY A 84 -4.11 -18.32 28.56
N ASP A 85 -2.84 -18.27 28.15
CA ASP A 85 -1.98 -19.47 28.09
C ASP A 85 -1.62 -19.99 29.49
N ASP A 86 -1.81 -19.18 30.52
CA ASP A 86 -1.71 -19.57 31.93
C ASP A 86 -3.00 -20.23 32.48
N GLY A 87 -4.01 -20.47 31.62
CA GLY A 87 -5.29 -21.09 31.95
C GLY A 87 -6.30 -20.17 32.66
N LYS A 88 -5.96 -18.91 32.92
CA LYS A 88 -6.85 -17.95 33.59
C LYS A 88 -7.71 -17.17 32.59
N ASP A 89 -8.77 -16.55 33.10
CA ASP A 89 -9.69 -15.74 32.32
C ASP A 89 -9.22 -14.29 32.21
N TYR A 90 -9.21 -13.77 30.98
CA TYR A 90 -8.84 -12.40 30.66
C TYR A 90 -9.89 -11.76 29.78
N SER A 91 -10.07 -10.44 29.89
CA SER A 91 -10.83 -9.70 28.88
C SER A 91 -9.97 -9.47 27.64
N VAL A 92 -8.68 -9.19 27.82
CA VAL A 92 -7.70 -9.10 26.72
C VAL A 92 -6.45 -9.89 27.08
N TRP A 93 -6.05 -10.81 26.22
CA TRP A 93 -4.75 -11.50 26.27
C TRP A 93 -3.93 -11.14 25.04
N ILE A 94 -2.74 -10.61 25.24
CA ILE A 94 -1.75 -10.40 24.20
C ILE A 94 -0.50 -11.18 24.59
N GLY A 95 -0.07 -12.10 23.75
CA GLY A 95 1.08 -12.97 23.95
C GLY A 95 2.42 -12.24 23.92
N SER A 96 3.48 -13.03 24.01
CA SER A 96 4.86 -12.58 23.98
C SER A 96 5.35 -12.37 22.55
N SER A 97 6.34 -11.49 22.39
CA SER A 97 6.97 -11.19 21.10
C SER A 97 5.95 -10.78 20.04
N THR A 98 4.92 -10.04 20.43
CA THR A 98 3.85 -9.60 19.53
C THR A 98 3.98 -8.10 19.26
N SER A 99 3.62 -7.67 18.05
CA SER A 99 3.62 -6.25 17.66
C SER A 99 2.18 -5.77 17.47
N ILE A 100 1.72 -4.91 18.36
CA ILE A 100 0.45 -4.18 18.21
C ILE A 100 0.79 -2.80 17.66
N THR A 101 0.61 -2.63 16.36
CA THR A 101 1.20 -1.49 15.64
C THR A 101 0.31 -0.25 15.62
N HIS A 102 0.84 0.86 15.08
CA HIS A 102 0.25 2.20 15.17
C HIS A 102 -1.28 2.22 14.92
N MET A 103 -2.00 2.84 15.85
CA MET A 103 -3.45 3.06 15.80
C MET A 103 -4.31 1.77 15.72
N ALA A 104 -3.76 0.60 16.06
CA ALA A 104 -4.56 -0.61 16.17
C ALA A 104 -5.53 -0.55 17.37
N LEU A 105 -6.64 -1.27 17.26
CA LEU A 105 -7.63 -1.43 18.32
C LEU A 105 -7.73 -2.90 18.72
N ILE A 106 -7.45 -3.20 19.99
CA ILE A 106 -7.69 -4.52 20.58
C ILE A 106 -8.83 -4.38 21.59
N HIS A 107 -9.94 -5.05 21.35
CA HIS A 107 -11.14 -4.92 22.17
C HIS A 107 -11.61 -6.28 22.70
N GLY A 108 -11.63 -6.43 24.02
CA GLY A 108 -12.05 -7.64 24.72
C GLY A 108 -13.53 -8.01 24.47
N PRO A 109 -13.89 -9.32 24.45
CA PRO A 109 -13.03 -10.48 24.70
C PRO A 109 -12.10 -10.77 23.51
N ALA A 110 -10.78 -10.70 23.72
CA ALA A 110 -9.82 -10.83 22.63
C ALA A 110 -8.57 -11.57 23.09
N TYR A 111 -8.13 -12.52 22.27
CA TYR A 111 -6.85 -13.22 22.43
C TYR A 111 -5.99 -12.95 21.20
N VAL A 112 -4.75 -12.51 21.40
CA VAL A 112 -3.71 -12.43 20.38
C VAL A 112 -2.53 -13.24 20.88
N GLY A 113 -2.16 -14.28 20.15
CA GLY A 113 -1.10 -15.22 20.56
C GLY A 113 0.30 -14.64 20.45
N ASP A 114 1.27 -15.51 20.71
CA ASP A 114 2.69 -15.18 20.60
C ASP A 114 3.10 -14.93 19.14
N ASN A 115 4.18 -14.14 18.96
CA ASN A 115 4.81 -13.91 17.65
C ASN A 115 3.86 -13.34 16.58
N CYS A 116 2.81 -12.64 17.00
CA CYS A 116 1.84 -12.06 16.08
C CYS A 116 2.26 -10.66 15.64
N PHE A 117 1.80 -10.26 14.46
CA PHE A 117 1.88 -8.88 13.98
C PHE A 117 0.47 -8.37 13.71
N ILE A 118 0.03 -7.34 14.44
CA ILE A 118 -1.25 -6.66 14.21
C ILE A 118 -0.98 -5.31 13.56
N GLY A 119 -1.23 -5.22 12.26
CA GLY A 119 -0.90 -4.11 11.38
C GLY A 119 -1.63 -2.80 11.66
N PHE A 120 -1.18 -1.75 10.99
CA PHE A 120 -1.60 -0.38 11.27
C PHE A 120 -3.13 -0.24 11.14
N ARG A 121 -3.76 0.44 12.09
CA ARG A 121 -5.21 0.69 12.10
C ARG A 121 -6.06 -0.58 11.96
N SER A 122 -5.54 -1.75 12.31
CA SER A 122 -6.30 -2.99 12.33
C SER A 122 -7.06 -3.15 13.65
N THR A 123 -8.20 -3.82 13.60
CA THR A 123 -9.08 -4.04 14.76
C THR A 123 -9.26 -5.53 15.01
N VAL A 124 -9.10 -5.94 16.27
CA VAL A 124 -9.42 -7.28 16.78
C VAL A 124 -10.47 -7.13 17.88
N PHE A 125 -11.67 -7.67 17.66
CA PHE A 125 -12.78 -7.57 18.62
C PHE A 125 -13.57 -8.87 18.70
N ASN A 126 -13.87 -9.35 19.91
CA ASN A 126 -14.59 -10.62 20.11
C ASN A 126 -13.98 -11.78 19.30
N ALA A 127 -12.65 -11.89 19.33
CA ALA A 127 -11.91 -12.75 18.40
C ALA A 127 -10.64 -13.34 19.04
N ARG A 128 -10.23 -14.51 18.53
CA ARG A 128 -8.95 -15.15 18.85
C ARG A 128 -8.05 -15.16 17.63
N VAL A 129 -6.92 -14.47 17.69
CA VAL A 129 -5.85 -14.53 16.70
C VAL A 129 -4.74 -15.40 17.28
N ASN A 130 -4.63 -16.64 16.80
CA ASN A 130 -3.65 -17.58 17.35
C ASN A 130 -2.20 -17.23 16.96
N GLU A 131 -1.25 -17.93 17.57
CA GLU A 131 0.19 -17.66 17.44
C GLU A 131 0.69 -17.55 15.98
N GLY A 132 1.71 -16.71 15.79
CA GLY A 132 2.40 -16.56 14.50
C GLY A 132 1.56 -15.94 13.39
N CYS A 133 0.38 -15.40 13.68
CA CYS A 133 -0.45 -14.74 12.67
C CYS A 133 0.11 -13.37 12.29
N ILE A 134 0.04 -13.07 10.98
CA ILE A 134 0.47 -11.78 10.43
C ILE A 134 -0.76 -11.09 9.84
N VAL A 135 -1.27 -10.11 10.58
CA VAL A 135 -2.40 -9.28 10.18
C VAL A 135 -1.88 -7.98 9.60
N MET A 136 -2.13 -7.77 8.32
CA MET A 136 -1.68 -6.55 7.64
C MET A 136 -2.61 -5.36 7.95
N MET A 137 -2.41 -4.25 7.26
CA MET A 137 -2.97 -2.95 7.64
C MET A 137 -4.47 -2.85 7.36
N HIS A 138 -5.19 -2.08 8.19
CA HIS A 138 -6.60 -1.77 8.01
C HIS A 138 -7.52 -3.01 7.97
N ALA A 139 -7.13 -4.10 8.63
CA ALA A 139 -7.95 -5.29 8.72
C ALA A 139 -8.95 -5.19 9.90
N LEU A 140 -10.15 -5.73 9.72
CA LEU A 140 -11.12 -5.96 10.79
C LEU A 140 -11.25 -7.47 11.00
N ILE A 141 -10.98 -7.93 12.22
CA ILE A 141 -11.16 -9.32 12.66
C ILE A 141 -12.18 -9.29 13.79
N GLN A 142 -13.35 -9.88 13.56
CA GLN A 142 -14.44 -9.84 14.51
C GLN A 142 -15.23 -11.14 14.54
N ASP A 143 -15.63 -11.60 15.73
CA ASP A 143 -16.52 -12.75 15.93
C ASP A 143 -15.98 -14.07 15.33
N VAL A 144 -14.65 -14.22 15.30
CA VAL A 144 -13.94 -15.34 14.67
C VAL A 144 -12.72 -15.79 15.44
N GLU A 145 -12.28 -17.02 15.17
CA GLU A 145 -10.96 -17.51 15.53
C GLU A 145 -10.09 -17.66 14.27
N ILE A 146 -8.98 -16.94 14.22
CA ILE A 146 -7.96 -17.09 13.19
C ILE A 146 -7.03 -18.24 13.60
N PRO A 147 -6.89 -19.30 12.78
CA PRO A 147 -5.97 -20.40 13.07
C PRO A 147 -4.50 -19.93 13.19
N PRO A 148 -3.62 -20.71 13.84
CA PRO A 148 -2.20 -20.35 13.95
C PRO A 148 -1.52 -20.16 12.58
N GLY A 149 -0.54 -19.26 12.51
CA GLY A 149 0.30 -19.08 11.33
C GLY A 149 -0.44 -18.59 10.09
N LYS A 150 -1.55 -17.86 10.25
CA LYS A 150 -2.33 -17.32 9.13
C LYS A 150 -1.96 -15.88 8.80
N PHE A 151 -2.00 -15.57 7.50
CA PHE A 151 -1.78 -14.24 6.96
C PHE A 151 -3.12 -13.58 6.60
N VAL A 152 -3.39 -12.42 7.18
CA VAL A 152 -4.59 -11.61 6.87
C VAL A 152 -4.16 -10.41 6.01
N PRO A 153 -4.63 -10.31 4.75
CA PRO A 153 -4.21 -9.23 3.86
C PRO A 153 -4.79 -7.88 4.27
N SER A 154 -4.17 -6.79 3.78
CA SER A 154 -4.58 -5.43 4.12
C SER A 154 -6.01 -5.15 3.67
N GLY A 155 -6.79 -4.46 4.51
CA GLY A 155 -8.18 -4.11 4.23
C GLY A 155 -9.17 -5.26 4.37
N ALA A 156 -8.73 -6.47 4.75
CA ALA A 156 -9.62 -7.61 4.93
C ALA A 156 -10.62 -7.39 6.07
N ILE A 157 -11.87 -7.79 5.85
CA ILE A 157 -12.92 -7.82 6.87
C ILE A 157 -13.32 -9.27 7.08
N ILE A 158 -12.88 -9.84 8.21
CA ILE A 158 -13.08 -11.24 8.58
C ILE A 158 -14.10 -11.28 9.72
N THR A 159 -15.34 -11.64 9.38
CA THR A 159 -16.49 -11.63 10.30
C THR A 159 -17.25 -12.95 10.31
N SER A 160 -16.67 -13.99 9.72
CA SER A 160 -17.22 -15.35 9.72
C SER A 160 -16.10 -16.38 9.76
N GLN A 161 -16.34 -17.48 10.48
CA GLN A 161 -15.33 -18.52 10.65
C GLN A 161 -14.91 -19.16 9.31
N GLN A 162 -15.81 -19.19 8.33
CA GLN A 162 -15.50 -19.67 6.98
C GLN A 162 -14.45 -18.81 6.27
N GLN A 163 -14.46 -17.49 6.47
CA GLN A 163 -13.41 -16.60 5.94
C GLN A 163 -12.08 -16.86 6.66
N ALA A 164 -12.10 -16.95 7.99
CA ALA A 164 -10.91 -17.22 8.81
C ALA A 164 -10.23 -18.54 8.43
N ASN A 165 -11.01 -19.60 8.23
CA ASN A 165 -10.49 -20.93 7.86
C ASN A 165 -9.87 -20.99 6.45
N ARG A 166 -10.12 -19.99 5.60
CA ARG A 166 -9.62 -19.92 4.22
C ARG A 166 -8.44 -18.98 4.04
N LEU A 167 -7.93 -18.41 5.13
CA LEU A 167 -6.77 -17.53 5.07
C LEU A 167 -5.51 -18.31 4.64
N PRO A 168 -4.63 -17.68 3.84
CA PRO A 168 -3.35 -18.27 3.46
C PRO A 168 -2.43 -18.39 4.67
N ASP A 169 -1.48 -19.32 4.60
CA ASP A 169 -0.43 -19.45 5.61
C ASP A 169 0.63 -18.34 5.43
N VAL A 170 1.22 -17.93 6.56
CA VAL A 170 2.34 -16.98 6.57
C VAL A 170 3.55 -17.55 5.85
N GLN A 171 4.28 -16.69 5.14
CA GLN A 171 5.51 -17.05 4.45
C GLN A 171 6.74 -16.71 5.32
N PRO A 172 7.91 -17.31 5.06
CA PRO A 172 9.13 -17.02 5.83
C PRO A 172 9.52 -15.53 5.84
N ALA A 173 9.24 -14.82 4.74
CA ALA A 173 9.47 -13.38 4.66
C ALA A 173 8.59 -12.58 5.64
N ASP A 174 7.33 -13.00 5.85
CA ASP A 174 6.40 -12.36 6.77
C ASP A 174 6.84 -12.56 8.23
N VAL A 175 7.31 -13.76 8.56
CA VAL A 175 7.86 -14.10 9.88
C VAL A 175 9.14 -13.29 10.16
N SER A 176 10.03 -13.18 9.16
CA SER A 176 11.25 -12.38 9.26
C SER A 176 10.93 -10.90 9.46
N PHE A 177 9.95 -10.37 8.72
CA PHE A 177 9.45 -9.01 8.88
C PHE A 177 8.93 -8.75 10.30
N ALA A 178 8.04 -9.60 10.82
CA ALA A 178 7.52 -9.45 12.18
C ALA A 178 8.62 -9.54 13.25
N SER A 179 9.53 -10.49 13.09
CA SER A 179 10.71 -10.66 13.96
C SER A 179 11.62 -9.42 13.96
N HIS A 180 11.81 -8.81 12.79
CA HIS A 180 12.60 -7.59 12.66
C HIS A 180 11.97 -6.42 13.42
N VAL A 181 10.65 -6.23 13.32
CA VAL A 181 9.93 -5.18 14.05
C VAL A 181 10.08 -5.34 15.57
N ILE A 182 10.04 -6.56 16.08
CA ILE A 182 10.29 -6.86 17.49
C ILE A 182 11.72 -6.45 17.87
N GLY A 183 12.72 -6.85 17.08
CA GLY A 183 14.13 -6.51 17.32
C GLY A 183 14.41 -5.01 17.33
N ILE A 184 13.77 -4.26 16.42
CA ILE A 184 13.85 -2.78 16.39
C ILE A 184 13.25 -2.20 17.66
N ASN A 185 12.06 -2.63 18.08
CA ASN A 185 11.42 -2.11 19.29
C ASN A 185 12.20 -2.47 20.57
N GLN A 186 12.86 -3.63 20.61
CA GLN A 186 13.78 -3.96 21.70
C GLN A 186 14.99 -3.03 21.76
N SER A 187 15.54 -2.68 20.60
CA SER A 187 16.66 -1.74 20.49
C SER A 187 16.24 -0.32 20.88
N LEU A 188 15.07 0.13 20.41
CA LEU A 188 14.48 1.41 20.80
C LEU A 188 14.24 1.48 22.31
N ARG A 189 13.58 0.48 22.90
CA ARG A 189 13.36 0.37 24.35
C ARG A 189 14.68 0.51 25.12
N SER A 190 15.72 -0.21 24.70
CA SER A 190 17.04 -0.13 25.32
C SER A 190 17.63 1.28 25.23
N GLY A 191 17.57 1.90 24.04
CA GLY A 191 18.04 3.26 23.80
C GLY A 191 17.31 4.31 24.64
N TYR A 192 15.98 4.22 24.75
CA TYR A 192 15.18 5.13 25.57
C TYR A 192 15.45 4.97 27.07
N ARG A 193 15.70 3.74 27.54
CA ARG A 193 16.13 3.50 28.91
C ARG A 193 17.52 4.07 29.17
N CYS A 194 18.46 3.85 28.26
CA CYS A 194 19.80 4.43 28.33
C CYS A 194 19.73 5.96 28.40
N ALA A 195 18.87 6.60 27.61
CA ALA A 195 18.70 8.05 27.62
C ALA A 195 18.19 8.61 28.97
N ALA A 196 17.46 7.79 29.76
CA ALA A 196 17.00 8.14 31.10
C ALA A 196 18.03 7.80 32.20
N ASP A 197 19.07 7.05 31.87
CA ASP A 197 20.13 6.63 32.78
C ASP A 197 21.40 7.47 32.54
N ILE A 198 21.80 8.24 33.55
CA ILE A 198 22.97 9.13 33.47
C ILE A 198 24.24 8.35 33.18
N GLU A 199 24.43 7.18 33.79
CA GLU A 199 25.65 6.38 33.62
C GLU A 199 25.76 5.88 32.18
N CYS A 200 24.63 5.51 31.57
CA CYS A 200 24.58 5.06 30.19
C CYS A 200 24.73 6.22 29.19
N ILE A 201 23.97 7.32 29.35
CA ILE A 201 23.91 8.41 28.35
C ILE A 201 25.10 9.38 28.42
N ALA A 202 25.71 9.58 29.60
CA ALA A 202 26.80 10.53 29.79
C ALA A 202 28.02 10.26 28.88
N PRO A 203 28.57 9.03 28.77
CA PRO A 203 29.69 8.78 27.87
C PRO A 203 29.31 8.96 26.39
N ILE A 204 28.05 8.69 26.02
CA ILE A 204 27.54 8.88 24.65
C ILE A 204 27.45 10.36 24.32
N ARG A 205 26.96 11.20 25.24
CA ARG A 205 26.86 12.67 25.07
C ARG A 205 28.22 13.38 25.11
N LYS A 206 29.17 12.85 25.88
CA LYS A 206 30.51 13.43 26.06
C LYS A 206 31.44 13.18 24.88
N LYS A 207 31.15 12.21 23.99
CA LYS A 207 31.89 12.08 22.73
C LYS A 207 31.66 13.36 21.90
N PRO A 208 32.68 14.22 21.70
CA PRO A 208 32.54 15.34 20.79
C PRO A 208 32.24 14.77 19.40
N ALA A 209 31.47 15.50 18.59
CA ALA A 209 31.45 15.23 17.15
C ALA A 209 32.89 15.40 16.63
N GLU A 210 33.63 14.31 16.46
CA GLU A 210 34.97 14.32 15.89
C GLU A 210 34.89 14.84 14.46
N ASN A 211 35.11 16.15 14.31
CA ASN A 211 35.51 16.77 13.07
C ASN A 211 36.95 16.33 12.76
N GLY A 212 37.12 15.86 11.53
CA GLY A 212 38.34 15.29 10.96
C GLY A 212 39.67 15.86 11.43
N SER A 213 40.50 14.98 12.00
CA SER A 213 41.93 15.00 11.79
C SER A 213 42.38 13.56 11.56
N ARG A 214 42.76 13.26 10.31
CA ARG A 214 43.38 11.98 9.94
C ARG A 214 44.82 12.01 10.42
N THR A 215 45.16 11.16 11.38
CA THR A 215 46.53 10.69 11.56
C THR A 215 46.53 9.16 11.62
N ASN A 216 47.41 8.60 10.80
CA ASN A 216 47.59 7.17 10.53
C ASN A 216 47.87 6.32 11.78
N GLY A 217 47.34 5.09 11.75
CA GLY A 217 47.99 3.91 12.31
C GLY A 217 47.26 3.28 13.51
N GLY A 218 46.63 2.13 13.29
CA GLY A 218 46.22 1.22 14.37
C GLY A 218 44.88 0.54 14.13
N SER A 219 44.92 -0.72 13.70
CA SER A 219 43.79 -1.58 13.38
C SER A 219 42.81 -1.80 14.54
N ALA A 220 41.55 -1.39 14.36
CA ALA A 220 40.36 -1.98 14.98
C ALA A 220 39.14 -1.70 14.10
N ALA A 221 38.54 -2.75 13.53
CA ALA A 221 37.43 -2.64 12.59
C ALA A 221 36.14 -2.19 13.29
N VAL A 222 35.89 -0.89 13.28
CA VAL A 222 34.59 -0.28 13.62
C VAL A 222 33.78 -0.17 12.33
N ALA A 223 32.55 -0.70 12.32
CA ALA A 223 31.66 -0.63 11.17
C ALA A 223 31.23 0.82 10.89
N ILE A 224 31.77 1.41 9.82
CA ILE A 224 31.47 2.76 9.35
C ILE A 224 30.17 2.70 8.52
N GLY A 225 29.08 3.24 9.06
CA GLY A 225 27.90 3.59 8.27
C GLY A 225 28.15 4.86 7.44
N SER A 226 27.55 4.95 6.25
CA SER A 226 27.60 6.14 5.39
C SER A 226 27.02 7.38 6.11
N ARG A 227 27.63 8.56 5.86
CA ARG A 227 27.25 9.82 6.50
C ARG A 227 26.10 10.56 5.80
N TYR A 228 25.84 10.26 4.53
CA TYR A 228 24.87 11.00 3.71
C TYR A 228 23.75 10.14 3.10
N LEU A 229 23.94 8.82 3.03
CA LEU A 229 22.95 7.92 2.46
C LEU A 229 21.87 7.57 3.48
N SER A 230 20.62 7.46 3.00
CA SER A 230 19.56 6.88 3.81
C SER A 230 19.80 5.39 4.07
N PRO A 231 19.25 4.83 5.16
CA PRO A 231 19.35 3.40 5.46
C PRO A 231 18.89 2.51 4.29
N ASP A 232 17.86 2.95 3.54
CA ASP A 232 17.33 2.25 2.36
C ASP A 232 18.36 2.21 1.22
N ALA A 233 19.10 3.30 0.99
CA ALA A 233 20.16 3.35 -0.01
C ALA A 233 21.35 2.47 0.38
N VAL A 234 21.70 2.41 1.67
CA VAL A 234 22.74 1.51 2.20
C VAL A 234 22.35 0.05 2.02
N GLU A 235 21.09 -0.30 2.31
CA GLU A 235 20.59 -1.66 2.09
C GLU A 235 20.56 -2.02 0.59
N GLN A 236 20.18 -1.08 -0.27
CA GLN A 236 20.23 -1.29 -1.72
C GLN A 236 21.67 -1.56 -2.23
N VAL A 237 22.67 -0.86 -1.68
CA VAL A 237 24.10 -1.12 -1.96
C VAL A 237 24.47 -2.54 -1.57
N ARG A 238 24.12 -2.95 -0.34
CA ARG A 238 24.40 -4.30 0.19
C ARG A 238 23.77 -5.39 -0.68
N GLN A 239 22.51 -5.21 -1.08
CA GLN A 239 21.81 -6.17 -1.94
C GLN A 239 22.47 -6.31 -3.31
N LEU A 240 22.85 -5.21 -3.94
CA LEU A 240 23.53 -5.23 -5.24
C LEU A 240 24.89 -5.92 -5.15
N LEU A 241 25.67 -5.64 -4.11
CA LEU A 241 26.98 -6.29 -3.90
C LEU A 241 26.84 -7.78 -3.62
N ASN A 242 25.88 -8.20 -2.79
CA ASN A 242 25.60 -9.61 -2.49
C ASN A 242 25.16 -10.38 -3.73
N GLN A 243 24.48 -9.74 -4.68
CA GLN A 243 24.10 -10.31 -5.97
C GLN A 243 25.25 -10.32 -6.99
N GLY A 244 26.44 -9.83 -6.60
CA GLY A 244 27.64 -9.80 -7.44
C GLY A 244 27.65 -8.67 -8.46
N TYR A 245 26.75 -7.69 -8.35
CA TYR A 245 26.69 -6.52 -9.21
C TYR A 245 27.71 -5.47 -8.81
N GLN A 246 28.15 -4.70 -9.81
CA GLN A 246 28.97 -3.51 -9.61
C GLN A 246 28.06 -2.31 -9.36
N ILE A 247 28.60 -1.29 -8.69
CA ILE A 247 27.87 -0.07 -8.39
C ILE A 247 28.56 1.09 -9.10
N GLY A 248 27.79 1.84 -9.88
CA GLY A 248 28.19 3.12 -10.45
C GLY A 248 27.40 4.25 -9.82
N THR A 249 27.89 5.47 -10.01
CA THR A 249 27.27 6.70 -9.52
C THR A 249 27.20 7.72 -10.63
N GLU A 250 26.11 8.48 -10.68
CA GLU A 250 25.89 9.52 -11.68
C GLU A 250 25.26 10.76 -11.05
N HIS A 251 25.57 11.93 -11.61
CA HIS A 251 24.99 13.20 -11.18
C HIS A 251 24.39 14.01 -12.35
N ALA A 252 23.45 14.88 -12.05
CA ALA A 252 22.83 15.78 -13.01
C ALA A 252 22.36 17.10 -12.37
N ASP A 253 22.72 18.22 -12.99
CA ASP A 253 22.15 19.53 -12.66
C ASP A 253 20.63 19.57 -12.98
N LYS A 254 19.92 20.59 -12.49
CA LYS A 254 18.46 20.73 -12.67
C LYS A 254 18.02 20.73 -14.15
N ARG A 255 18.85 21.17 -15.08
CA ARG A 255 18.55 21.22 -16.51
C ARG A 255 18.75 19.85 -17.16
N ARG A 256 19.87 19.18 -16.87
CA ARG A 256 20.20 17.83 -17.33
C ARG A 256 19.23 16.79 -16.80
N PHE A 257 18.84 16.90 -15.53
CA PHE A 257 17.82 16.04 -14.93
C PHE A 257 16.47 16.12 -15.65
N LYS A 258 16.00 17.33 -16.01
CA LYS A 258 14.75 17.52 -16.79
C LYS A 258 14.81 16.91 -18.19
N ALA A 259 16.00 16.80 -18.77
CA ALA A 259 16.24 16.18 -20.06
C ALA A 259 16.66 14.69 -19.96
N SER A 260 16.62 14.10 -18.76
CA SER A 260 17.10 12.74 -18.47
C SER A 260 18.55 12.47 -18.87
N ALA A 261 19.39 13.51 -18.90
CA ALA A 261 20.82 13.41 -19.17
C ALA A 261 21.62 13.36 -17.87
N TRP A 262 22.61 12.47 -17.79
CA TRP A 262 23.40 12.23 -16.57
C TRP A 262 24.90 12.18 -16.90
N ASN A 263 25.73 12.62 -15.96
CA ASN A 263 27.18 12.49 -16.02
C ASN A 263 27.62 11.40 -15.03
N SER A 264 28.60 10.58 -15.42
CA SER A 264 29.16 9.57 -14.51
C SER A 264 30.14 10.21 -13.52
N CYS A 265 30.03 9.82 -12.25
CA CYS A 265 31.03 10.08 -11.22
C CYS A 265 32.26 9.17 -11.43
N GLN A 266 33.26 9.30 -10.55
CA GLN A 266 34.44 8.44 -10.56
C GLN A 266 34.07 6.94 -10.49
N PRO A 267 34.66 6.08 -11.33
CA PRO A 267 34.35 4.65 -11.34
C PRO A 267 34.66 3.97 -9.99
N ILE A 268 33.72 3.18 -9.49
CA ILE A 268 33.88 2.39 -8.26
C ILE A 268 34.26 0.96 -8.67
N SER A 269 35.54 0.59 -8.46
CA SER A 269 36.08 -0.72 -8.88
C SER A 269 36.05 -1.79 -7.77
N THR A 270 35.83 -1.38 -6.53
CA THR A 270 35.79 -2.25 -5.35
C THR A 270 34.43 -2.91 -5.14
N LYS A 271 34.44 -4.09 -4.49
CA LYS A 271 33.24 -4.84 -4.09
C LYS A 271 32.99 -4.82 -2.58
N ARG A 272 33.87 -4.15 -1.81
CA ARG A 272 33.73 -4.04 -0.36
C ARG A 272 32.71 -2.97 -0.05
N GLU A 273 31.66 -3.34 0.69
CA GLU A 273 30.53 -2.45 1.03
C GLU A 273 31.02 -1.11 1.61
N SER A 274 31.94 -1.14 2.56
CA SER A 274 32.49 0.06 3.20
C SER A 274 33.17 1.03 2.23
N GLU A 275 33.92 0.51 1.25
CA GLU A 275 34.63 1.33 0.25
C GLU A 275 33.67 1.88 -0.81
N VAL A 276 32.63 1.10 -1.16
CA VAL A 276 31.56 1.56 -2.06
C VAL A 276 30.74 2.67 -1.42
N LEU A 277 30.37 2.52 -0.14
CA LEU A 277 29.67 3.54 0.63
C LEU A 277 30.50 4.83 0.76
N ALA A 278 31.81 4.71 0.98
CA ALA A 278 32.71 5.86 1.02
C ALA A 278 32.81 6.59 -0.35
N ALA A 279 32.81 5.85 -1.46
CA ALA A 279 32.82 6.43 -2.80
C ALA A 279 31.49 7.13 -3.14
N LEU A 280 30.36 6.56 -2.72
CA LEU A 280 29.03 7.19 -2.82
C LEU A 280 28.96 8.49 -2.02
N ASP A 281 29.42 8.48 -0.77
CA ASP A 281 29.49 9.68 0.08
C ASP A 281 30.37 10.78 -0.56
N THR A 282 31.46 10.38 -1.23
CA THR A 282 32.35 11.32 -1.93
C THR A 282 31.64 11.98 -3.13
N CYS A 283 30.98 11.21 -3.99
CA CYS A 283 30.23 11.74 -5.13
C CYS A 283 29.06 12.63 -4.68
N ILE A 284 28.36 12.28 -3.58
CA ILE A 284 27.34 13.14 -2.96
C ILE A 284 27.93 14.47 -2.51
N ALA A 285 29.05 14.43 -1.78
CA ALA A 285 29.69 15.64 -1.26
C ALA A 285 30.21 16.56 -2.39
N GLU A 286 30.84 15.99 -3.43
CA GLU A 286 31.33 16.73 -4.60
C GLU A 286 30.20 17.39 -5.41
N HIS A 287 29.00 16.79 -5.36
CA HIS A 287 27.84 17.21 -6.15
C HIS A 287 26.63 17.60 -5.28
N ALA A 288 26.85 18.23 -4.12
CA ALA A 288 25.81 18.55 -3.13
C ALA A 288 24.62 19.38 -3.68
N GLY A 289 24.81 20.11 -4.77
CA GLY A 289 23.78 20.93 -5.45
C GLY A 289 23.07 20.24 -6.62
N ASP A 290 23.42 18.99 -6.93
CA ASP A 290 22.89 18.24 -8.08
C ASP A 290 21.98 17.08 -7.62
N TYR A 291 21.28 16.48 -8.57
CA TYR A 291 20.69 15.15 -8.39
C TYR A 291 21.81 14.12 -8.47
N VAL A 292 21.91 13.24 -7.49
CA VAL A 292 22.84 12.10 -7.53
C VAL A 292 22.04 10.82 -7.52
N ARG A 293 22.43 9.85 -8.35
CA ARG A 293 21.84 8.51 -8.39
C ARG A 293 22.89 7.41 -8.32
N LEU A 294 22.51 6.33 -7.67
CA LEU A 294 23.20 5.05 -7.71
C LEU A 294 22.70 4.23 -8.91
N VAL A 295 23.62 3.53 -9.57
CA VAL A 295 23.33 2.61 -10.66
C VAL A 295 23.92 1.23 -10.34
N GLY A 296 23.08 0.20 -10.29
CA GLY A 296 23.54 -1.19 -10.24
C GLY A 296 23.88 -1.68 -11.65
N ILE A 297 25.03 -2.33 -11.82
CA ILE A 297 25.55 -2.80 -13.10
C ILE A 297 25.82 -4.31 -12.98
N ASP A 298 25.19 -5.10 -13.85
CA ASP A 298 25.52 -6.52 -13.99
C ASP A 298 26.76 -6.66 -14.89
N PRO A 299 27.94 -7.03 -14.34
CA PRO A 299 29.17 -7.11 -15.13
C PRO A 299 29.16 -8.28 -16.12
N LYS A 300 28.34 -9.32 -15.88
CA LYS A 300 28.23 -10.48 -16.79
C LYS A 300 27.33 -10.16 -17.97
N ALA A 301 26.17 -9.55 -17.69
CA ALA A 301 25.20 -9.17 -18.73
C ALA A 301 25.48 -7.79 -19.36
N LYS A 302 26.49 -7.04 -18.87
CA LYS A 302 26.87 -5.70 -19.31
C LYS A 302 25.68 -4.73 -19.40
N ARG A 303 24.79 -4.76 -18.41
CA ARG A 303 23.57 -3.95 -18.36
C ARG A 303 23.34 -3.32 -16.99
N ARG A 304 22.55 -2.25 -16.96
CA ARG A 304 22.06 -1.65 -15.71
C ARG A 304 20.91 -2.48 -15.15
N VAL A 305 20.93 -2.74 -13.85
CA VAL A 305 19.91 -3.53 -13.13
C VAL A 305 19.12 -2.70 -12.13
N THR A 306 19.60 -1.52 -11.76
CA THR A 306 18.93 -0.60 -10.82
C THR A 306 19.38 0.83 -11.08
N GLU A 307 18.48 1.79 -10.95
CA GLU A 307 18.79 3.22 -10.90
C GLU A 307 18.00 3.85 -9.75
N LEU A 308 18.68 4.39 -8.76
CA LEU A 308 18.06 4.97 -7.56
C LEU A 308 18.61 6.37 -7.32
N ILE A 309 17.75 7.39 -7.31
CA ILE A 309 18.15 8.74 -6.89
C ILE A 309 18.44 8.68 -5.39
N ILE A 310 19.63 9.09 -4.98
CA ILE A 310 20.11 9.08 -3.59
C ILE A 310 20.25 10.50 -3.02
N GLN A 311 20.24 11.53 -3.88
CA GLN A 311 20.30 12.95 -3.48
C GLN A 311 19.51 13.84 -4.44
N ARG A 312 18.94 14.93 -3.91
CA ARG A 312 18.37 16.04 -4.69
C ARG A 312 19.06 17.38 -4.34
N PRO A 313 19.05 18.38 -5.25
CA PRO A 313 19.70 19.69 -5.09
C PRO A 313 19.31 20.53 -3.86
N ASP A 314 18.19 20.21 -3.21
CA ASP A 314 17.61 20.91 -2.07
C ASP A 314 18.03 20.31 -0.72
N GLY A 315 18.99 19.38 -0.72
CA GLY A 315 19.55 18.78 0.50
C GLY A 315 18.61 17.79 1.20
N GLN A 316 17.46 17.47 0.61
CA GLN A 316 16.60 16.39 1.10
C GLN A 316 17.15 15.03 0.63
N VAL A 317 17.82 14.34 1.54
CA VAL A 317 18.11 12.90 1.42
C VAL A 317 16.77 12.16 1.41
N LEU A 318 16.58 11.25 0.45
CA LEU A 318 15.36 10.46 0.35
C LEU A 318 15.27 9.46 1.52
N THR A 319 14.37 9.69 2.45
CA THR A 319 13.67 8.60 3.14
C THR A 319 12.51 8.18 2.25
N GLN A 320 12.67 7.04 1.56
CA GLN A 320 11.57 6.43 0.83
C GLN A 320 11.34 5.02 1.35
N SER A 321 10.24 4.92 2.10
CA SER A 321 9.46 3.71 2.32
C SER A 321 9.53 2.79 1.08
N ALA A 322 10.19 1.65 1.26
CA ALA A 322 10.41 0.67 0.22
C ALA A 322 9.07 0.16 -0.34
N LYS A 323 8.72 0.59 -1.55
CA LYS A 323 8.03 -0.26 -2.53
C LYS A 323 9.11 -1.00 -3.31
N ALA A 324 9.40 -2.23 -2.91
CA ALA A 324 10.15 -3.17 -3.72
C ALA A 324 9.14 -4.10 -4.44
N SER A 325 8.98 -3.87 -5.74
CA SER A 325 8.52 -4.89 -6.69
C SER A 325 9.75 -5.31 -7.49
N SER A 326 10.25 -6.52 -7.27
CA SER A 326 11.20 -7.19 -8.14
C SER A 326 10.44 -8.01 -9.19
N GLY A 327 10.90 -7.92 -10.43
CA GLY A 327 10.36 -8.65 -11.58
C GLY A 327 11.06 -8.13 -12.84
N GLY A 328 12.21 -8.72 -13.13
CA GLY A 328 13.16 -8.26 -14.15
C GLY A 328 12.73 -8.52 -15.59
N PHE A 329 13.45 -7.78 -16.44
CA PHE A 329 13.31 -7.56 -17.88
C PHE A 329 13.45 -8.79 -18.79
N ALA A 330 12.70 -8.76 -19.90
CA ALA A 330 13.19 -9.15 -21.22
C ALA A 330 13.05 -7.97 -22.19
N ALA A 331 14.01 -7.83 -23.09
CA ALA A 331 14.27 -6.65 -23.91
C ALA A 331 13.79 -6.80 -25.36
N ALA A 332 13.39 -5.69 -26.01
CA ALA A 332 13.57 -5.51 -27.46
C ALA A 332 13.58 -4.01 -27.84
N SER A 333 14.72 -3.63 -28.43
CA SER A 333 15.04 -2.64 -29.46
C SER A 333 14.20 -1.39 -29.75
N ALA A 334 14.98 -0.33 -29.98
CA ALA A 334 14.67 0.96 -30.58
C ALA A 334 13.77 0.93 -31.83
N SER A 335 12.84 1.88 -31.92
CA SER A 335 12.83 2.97 -32.91
C SER A 335 11.48 3.69 -32.96
N ASN A 336 11.54 4.94 -33.44
CA ASN A 336 10.45 5.84 -33.82
C ASN A 336 9.63 6.54 -32.72
N ALA A 337 10.04 7.78 -32.51
CA ALA A 337 9.18 8.88 -32.14
C ALA A 337 7.92 8.96 -33.02
N LYS A 338 6.74 8.94 -32.40
CA LYS A 338 5.56 9.70 -32.86
C LYS A 338 4.74 10.15 -31.65
N SER A 339 4.54 11.46 -31.59
CA SER A 339 3.55 12.12 -30.75
C SER A 339 2.14 11.56 -31.00
N ALA A 340 1.39 11.21 -29.95
CA ALA A 340 -0.05 11.02 -30.04
C ALA A 340 -0.74 11.65 -28.82
N SER A 341 -1.76 12.45 -29.12
CA SER A 341 -2.45 13.40 -28.24
C SER A 341 -3.42 12.76 -27.26
N ALA A 342 -3.58 13.41 -26.11
CA ALA A 342 -4.64 13.14 -25.15
C ALA A 342 -6.01 13.65 -25.64
N SER A 343 -6.94 12.74 -25.91
CA SER A 343 -8.39 13.00 -25.99
C SER A 343 -9.14 11.68 -26.17
N GLY A 344 -9.41 10.96 -25.07
CA GLY A 344 -10.42 9.90 -25.05
C GLY A 344 -11.81 10.55 -24.97
N ASP A 345 -12.70 10.20 -25.89
CA ASP A 345 -13.84 11.01 -26.34
C ASP A 345 -14.87 11.35 -25.24
N VAL A 346 -14.79 12.56 -24.68
CA VAL A 346 -15.69 13.09 -23.63
C VAL A 346 -17.17 13.02 -24.06
N ALA A 347 -17.46 13.09 -25.36
CA ALA A 347 -18.80 12.96 -25.90
C ALA A 347 -19.38 11.55 -25.68
N SER A 348 -18.55 10.50 -25.73
CA SER A 348 -18.97 9.12 -25.46
C SER A 348 -19.37 8.91 -23.99
N GLN A 349 -18.62 9.53 -23.06
CA GLN A 349 -18.92 9.47 -21.63
C GLN A 349 -20.23 10.21 -21.28
N VAL A 350 -20.48 11.38 -21.89
CA VAL A 350 -21.75 12.10 -21.75
C VAL A 350 -22.91 11.22 -22.21
N ARG A 351 -22.81 10.61 -23.39
CA ARG A 351 -23.85 9.72 -23.92
C ARG A 351 -24.11 8.51 -23.02
N GLN A 352 -23.05 7.90 -22.49
CA GLN A 352 -23.17 6.73 -21.61
C GLN A 352 -23.87 7.07 -20.29
N LEU A 353 -23.53 8.20 -19.65
CA LEU A 353 -24.14 8.62 -18.39
C LEU A 353 -25.62 8.98 -18.58
N LEU A 354 -25.96 9.69 -19.67
CA LEU A 354 -27.35 10.02 -19.99
C LEU A 354 -28.17 8.77 -20.33
N ALA A 355 -27.61 7.81 -21.08
CA ALA A 355 -28.28 6.55 -21.41
C ALA A 355 -28.58 5.69 -20.17
N GLN A 356 -27.78 5.81 -19.12
CA GLN A 356 -28.01 5.15 -17.83
C GLN A 356 -29.02 5.92 -16.93
N GLY A 357 -29.56 7.04 -17.42
CA GLY A 357 -30.54 7.86 -16.69
C GLY A 357 -29.93 8.74 -15.60
N TYR A 358 -28.62 8.97 -15.64
CA TYR A 358 -27.94 9.85 -14.68
C TYR A 358 -27.98 11.30 -15.12
N GLN A 359 -28.06 12.19 -14.13
CA GLN A 359 -27.89 13.63 -14.34
C GLN A 359 -26.40 13.97 -14.44
N ILE A 360 -26.07 15.03 -15.15
CA ILE A 360 -24.68 15.49 -15.31
C ILE A 360 -24.55 16.89 -14.73
N SER A 361 -23.49 17.10 -13.95
CA SER A 361 -23.08 18.41 -13.46
C SER A 361 -21.62 18.70 -13.83
N ILE A 362 -21.27 19.97 -13.90
CA ILE A 362 -19.90 20.42 -14.17
C ILE A 362 -19.37 21.10 -12.93
N GLU A 363 -18.12 20.84 -12.59
CA GLU A 363 -17.44 21.49 -11.47
C GLU A 363 -16.07 22.01 -11.90
N TYR A 364 -15.60 23.06 -11.22
CA TYR A 364 -14.29 23.65 -11.48
C TYR A 364 -13.52 23.96 -10.20
N ALA A 365 -12.19 24.06 -10.31
CA ALA A 365 -11.31 24.35 -9.19
C ALA A 365 -10.00 25.04 -9.62
N ASP A 366 -9.59 26.05 -8.87
CA ASP A 366 -8.24 26.60 -8.93
C ASP A 366 -7.19 25.58 -8.43
N LYS A 367 -5.89 25.85 -8.67
CA LYS A 367 -4.79 24.94 -8.30
C LYS A 367 -4.73 24.60 -6.81
N ARG A 368 -5.16 25.50 -5.92
CA ARG A 368 -5.16 25.29 -4.47
C ARG A 368 -6.35 24.41 -4.07
N ARG A 369 -7.54 24.72 -4.59
CA ARG A 369 -8.78 23.96 -4.36
C ARG A 369 -8.68 22.53 -4.89
N PHE A 370 -8.11 22.35 -6.09
CA PHE A 370 -7.85 21.02 -6.65
C PHE A 370 -6.94 20.16 -5.76
N LYS A 371 -5.86 20.73 -5.19
CA LYS A 371 -4.96 20.03 -4.26
C LYS A 371 -5.64 19.63 -2.94
N ALA A 372 -6.65 20.38 -2.53
CA ALA A 372 -7.45 20.12 -1.33
C ALA A 372 -8.73 19.32 -1.63
N SER A 373 -8.91 18.83 -2.86
CA SER A 373 -10.14 18.14 -3.32
C SER A 373 -11.42 18.96 -3.15
N ALA A 374 -11.32 20.29 -3.11
CA ALA A 374 -12.46 21.20 -3.03
C ALA A 374 -12.86 21.66 -4.44
N TRP A 375 -14.15 21.60 -4.76
CA TRP A 375 -14.69 21.93 -6.08
C TRP A 375 -15.85 22.91 -5.98
N THR A 376 -15.96 23.79 -6.97
CA THR A 376 -17.08 24.73 -7.10
C THR A 376 -18.05 24.20 -8.15
N ALA A 377 -19.33 24.18 -7.82
CA ALA A 377 -20.37 23.78 -8.76
C ALA A 377 -20.50 24.81 -9.88
N GLY A 378 -20.53 24.34 -11.13
CA GLY A 378 -20.82 25.13 -12.32
C GLY A 378 -22.31 25.36 -12.51
N LYS A 379 -22.68 25.98 -13.64
CA LYS A 379 -24.08 26.24 -14.00
C LYS A 379 -24.87 24.92 -14.09
N ALA A 380 -26.08 24.91 -13.53
CA ALA A 380 -26.95 23.75 -13.54
C ALA A 380 -27.37 23.40 -14.97
N ILE A 381 -27.25 22.13 -15.35
CA ILE A 381 -27.72 21.62 -16.64
C ILE A 381 -29.07 20.96 -16.43
N THR A 382 -30.12 21.51 -17.02
CA THR A 382 -31.50 20.99 -16.89
C THR A 382 -31.90 20.05 -18.03
N SER A 383 -31.09 19.98 -19.09
CA SER A 383 -31.34 19.13 -20.26
C SER A 383 -30.70 17.74 -20.13
N ASN A 384 -31.37 16.73 -20.69
CA ASN A 384 -30.87 15.36 -20.82
C ASN A 384 -30.39 15.05 -22.25
N ARG A 385 -30.27 16.06 -23.11
CA ARG A 385 -29.72 15.92 -24.47
C ARG A 385 -28.20 16.04 -24.43
N ASP A 386 -27.54 15.15 -25.15
CA ASP A 386 -26.08 15.10 -25.27
C ASP A 386 -25.49 16.42 -25.81
N SER A 387 -26.13 17.02 -26.82
CA SER A 387 -25.76 18.31 -27.39
C SER A 387 -25.68 19.44 -26.36
N ASP A 388 -26.64 19.47 -25.43
CA ASP A 388 -26.79 20.57 -24.48
C ASP A 388 -25.77 20.45 -23.35
N VAL A 389 -25.50 19.22 -22.90
CA VAL A 389 -24.45 18.92 -21.92
C VAL A 389 -23.07 19.26 -22.49
N LEU A 390 -22.80 18.91 -23.75
CA LEU A 390 -21.53 19.22 -24.41
C LEU A 390 -21.36 20.72 -24.64
N ALA A 391 -22.43 21.44 -24.98
CA ALA A 391 -22.41 22.89 -25.08
C ALA A 391 -22.11 23.56 -23.72
N ALA A 392 -22.75 23.10 -22.64
CA ALA A 392 -22.48 23.58 -21.29
C ALA A 392 -21.05 23.29 -20.84
N LEU A 393 -20.50 22.12 -21.20
CA LEU A 393 -19.12 21.75 -20.89
C LEU A 393 -18.11 22.64 -21.61
N ASN A 394 -18.34 22.90 -22.90
CA ASN A 394 -17.50 23.82 -23.68
C ASN A 394 -17.55 25.25 -23.12
N ALA A 395 -18.73 25.72 -22.71
CA ALA A 395 -18.89 27.02 -22.07
C ALA A 395 -18.10 27.09 -20.74
N ALA A 396 -18.18 26.07 -19.89
CA ALA A 396 -17.45 26.03 -18.63
C ALA A 396 -15.92 25.96 -18.82
N MET A 397 -15.44 25.20 -19.81
CA MET A 397 -14.02 25.16 -20.17
C MET A 397 -13.53 26.53 -20.65
N SER A 398 -14.36 27.26 -21.40
CA SER A 398 -14.03 28.61 -21.86
C SER A 398 -14.10 29.68 -20.76
N GLU A 399 -15.06 29.57 -19.84
CA GLU A 399 -15.24 30.51 -18.71
C GLU A 399 -14.13 30.35 -17.66
N HIS A 400 -13.61 29.12 -17.49
CA HIS A 400 -12.62 28.76 -16.47
C HIS A 400 -11.24 28.42 -17.05
N GLN A 401 -10.75 29.21 -18.02
CA GLN A 401 -9.42 29.00 -18.61
C GLN A 401 -8.31 29.09 -17.56
N GLY A 402 -7.41 28.10 -17.54
CA GLY A 402 -6.34 28.02 -16.55
C GLY A 402 -6.75 27.35 -15.23
N GLU A 403 -8.00 26.90 -15.10
CA GLU A 403 -8.49 26.12 -13.95
C GLU A 403 -8.74 24.66 -14.33
N TYR A 404 -8.96 23.81 -13.33
CA TYR A 404 -9.42 22.43 -13.54
C TYR A 404 -10.93 22.44 -13.76
N VAL A 405 -11.41 21.76 -14.80
CA VAL A 405 -12.84 21.54 -15.05
C VAL A 405 -13.09 20.05 -15.09
N ARG A 406 -14.16 19.59 -14.45
CA ARG A 406 -14.56 18.18 -14.42
C ARG A 406 -16.05 18.00 -14.65
N LEU A 407 -16.37 16.83 -15.20
CA LEU A 407 -17.74 16.33 -15.34
C LEU A 407 -18.05 15.37 -14.19
N VAL A 408 -19.25 15.49 -13.61
CA VAL A 408 -19.74 14.63 -12.54
C VAL A 408 -21.08 14.03 -12.92
N GLY A 409 -21.16 12.70 -12.95
CA GLY A 409 -22.41 11.95 -13.12
C GLY A 409 -23.11 11.74 -11.77
N ILE A 410 -24.41 12.00 -11.71
CA ILE A 410 -25.24 11.96 -10.49
C ILE A 410 -26.40 10.99 -10.70
N ASP A 411 -26.49 9.99 -9.83
CA ASP A 411 -27.68 9.16 -9.70
C ASP A 411 -28.69 9.87 -8.80
N ALA A 412 -29.67 10.53 -9.43
CA ALA A 412 -30.70 11.30 -8.74
C ALA A 412 -31.62 10.41 -7.86
N LYS A 413 -31.76 9.12 -8.21
CA LYS A 413 -32.59 8.17 -7.44
C LYS A 413 -31.87 7.70 -6.19
N ALA A 414 -30.58 7.39 -6.30
CA ALA A 414 -29.75 6.95 -5.18
C ALA A 414 -29.05 8.10 -4.42
N LYS A 415 -29.23 9.36 -4.85
CA LYS A 415 -28.61 10.57 -4.28
C LYS A 415 -27.08 10.46 -4.12
N ARG A 416 -26.38 9.91 -5.12
CA ARG A 416 -24.93 9.70 -5.09
C ARG A 416 -24.24 10.07 -6.40
N ARG A 417 -22.93 10.32 -6.34
CA ARG A 417 -22.08 10.52 -7.52
C ARG A 417 -21.64 9.18 -8.07
N VAL A 418 -21.67 9.02 -9.40
CA VAL A 418 -21.35 7.76 -10.09
C VAL A 418 -20.15 7.88 -11.04
N ALA A 419 -19.74 9.09 -11.40
CA ALA A 419 -18.57 9.36 -12.22
C ALA A 419 -17.98 10.73 -11.91
N GLU A 420 -16.65 10.85 -11.91
CA GLU A 420 -15.93 12.13 -11.81
C GLU A 420 -14.76 12.13 -12.80
N VAL A 421 -14.81 12.99 -13.82
CA VAL A 421 -13.84 13.02 -14.92
C VAL A 421 -13.31 14.43 -15.11
N VAL A 422 -12.00 14.64 -14.90
CA VAL A 422 -11.34 15.93 -15.16
C VAL A 422 -11.11 16.09 -16.66
N VAL A 423 -11.82 17.04 -17.28
CA VAL A 423 -11.78 17.31 -18.72
C VAL A 423 -10.82 18.45 -19.10
N GLN A 424 -10.49 19.33 -18.15
CA GLN A 424 -9.55 20.43 -18.35
C GLN A 424 -8.53 20.52 -17.22
N ARG A 425 -7.27 20.87 -17.54
CA ARG A 425 -6.20 21.15 -16.58
C ARG A 425 -5.50 22.48 -16.92
N PRO A 426 -4.93 23.21 -15.94
CA PRO A 426 -4.35 24.56 -16.11
C PRO A 426 -3.26 24.76 -17.18
N ASN A 427 -2.73 23.69 -17.77
CA ASN A 427 -1.65 23.73 -18.79
C ASN A 427 -1.90 22.76 -19.97
N GLY A 428 -3.12 22.25 -20.14
CA GLY A 428 -3.48 21.34 -21.23
C GLY A 428 -4.10 22.09 -22.40
N LYS A 429 -3.79 21.70 -23.65
CA LYS A 429 -4.58 22.12 -24.82
C LYS A 429 -6.05 21.75 -24.56
N ALA A 430 -6.97 22.70 -24.75
CA ALA A 430 -8.40 22.45 -24.66
C ALA A 430 -8.78 21.28 -25.56
N ALA A 431 -9.48 20.27 -25.01
CA ALA A 431 -9.99 19.17 -25.80
C ALA A 431 -11.09 19.70 -26.73
N SER A 432 -10.92 19.56 -28.05
CA SER A 432 -11.95 19.93 -29.01
C SER A 432 -13.09 18.91 -28.98
N VAL A 433 -14.27 19.35 -28.57
CA VAL A 433 -15.50 18.55 -28.61
C VAL A 433 -16.25 18.93 -29.89
N SER A 434 -16.12 18.15 -30.96
CA SER A 434 -16.90 18.34 -32.20
C SER A 434 -17.97 17.26 -32.35
N ALA A 435 -19.22 17.70 -32.52
CA ALA A 435 -20.34 16.86 -32.94
C ALA A 435 -20.40 16.83 -34.48
N GLN A 436 -20.21 15.67 -35.10
CA GLN A 436 -20.63 15.44 -36.48
C GLN A 436 -21.40 14.15 -36.59
N ALA A 437 -22.63 14.30 -37.09
CA ALA A 437 -23.51 13.25 -37.52
C ALA A 437 -23.15 12.81 -38.95
N SER A 438 -23.10 11.51 -39.20
CA SER A 438 -23.22 10.96 -40.55
C SER A 438 -23.74 9.52 -40.50
N SER A 439 -24.96 9.38 -41.00
CA SER A 439 -25.65 8.16 -41.38
C SER A 439 -25.05 7.53 -42.63
N SER A 440 -24.89 6.20 -42.68
CA SER A 440 -25.07 5.42 -43.91
C SER A 440 -25.14 3.91 -43.62
N VAL A 441 -26.23 3.33 -44.12
CA VAL A 441 -26.55 1.90 -44.27
C VAL A 441 -25.62 1.23 -45.30
N TYR A 442 -25.32 -0.06 -45.15
CA TYR A 442 -25.13 -1.15 -46.14
C TYR A 442 -24.31 -2.26 -45.45
N ALA A 443 -24.94 -3.36 -45.04
CA ALA A 443 -25.15 -4.60 -45.79
C ALA A 443 -24.03 -5.64 -45.57
N ALA A 444 -24.47 -6.86 -45.25
CA ALA A 444 -23.64 -8.00 -44.95
C ALA A 444 -22.81 -8.46 -46.16
N SER A 445 -21.53 -8.74 -45.95
CA SER A 445 -20.82 -9.79 -46.68
C SER A 445 -19.70 -10.37 -45.82
N SER A 446 -19.80 -11.68 -45.64
CA SER A 446 -18.84 -12.60 -45.04
C SER A 446 -17.47 -12.58 -45.73
N SER A 447 -16.41 -12.35 -44.96
CA SER A 447 -15.11 -13.00 -45.20
C SER A 447 -14.25 -12.86 -43.95
N ALA A 448 -14.10 -13.95 -43.21
CA ALA A 448 -13.11 -14.06 -42.14
C ALA A 448 -11.69 -14.07 -42.74
N PRO A 449 -10.72 -13.38 -42.12
CA PRO A 449 -9.33 -13.78 -42.17
C PRO A 449 -9.00 -14.64 -40.95
N THR A 450 -8.48 -15.83 -41.22
CA THR A 450 -7.96 -16.84 -40.28
C THR A 450 -6.80 -16.27 -39.44
N PRO A 451 -6.66 -16.66 -38.15
CA PRO A 451 -5.73 -16.05 -37.21
C PRO A 451 -4.34 -16.68 -37.28
N THR A 452 -3.29 -15.86 -37.17
CA THR A 452 -1.93 -16.33 -36.90
C THR A 452 -1.45 -15.76 -35.56
N GLY A 453 -1.57 -16.59 -34.53
CA GLY A 453 -1.04 -16.35 -33.18
C GLY A 453 -2.06 -16.68 -32.06
N THR A 454 -2.46 -17.94 -31.92
CA THR A 454 -3.43 -18.37 -30.90
C THR A 454 -2.79 -18.45 -29.51
N ALA A 455 -3.12 -17.52 -28.62
CA ALA A 455 -3.02 -17.75 -27.19
C ALA A 455 -4.09 -18.79 -26.80
N ARG A 456 -3.74 -20.07 -26.80
CA ARG A 456 -4.66 -21.11 -26.35
C ARG A 456 -4.94 -20.92 -24.86
N LEU A 457 -6.21 -20.80 -24.48
CA LEU A 457 -6.65 -20.82 -23.09
C LEU A 457 -6.11 -22.07 -22.38
N SER A 458 -5.63 -21.93 -21.14
CA SER A 458 -5.16 -23.08 -20.37
C SER A 458 -6.33 -24.03 -20.05
N GLY A 459 -6.03 -25.32 -19.89
CA GLY A 459 -7.04 -26.34 -19.57
C GLY A 459 -7.84 -26.02 -18.30
N ASP A 460 -7.20 -25.37 -17.33
CA ASP A 460 -7.83 -24.94 -16.08
C ASP A 460 -8.86 -23.81 -16.30
N VAL A 461 -8.55 -22.85 -17.18
CA VAL A 461 -9.48 -21.76 -17.53
C VAL A 461 -10.67 -22.32 -18.29
N VAL A 462 -10.45 -23.26 -19.22
CA VAL A 462 -11.52 -23.96 -19.93
C VAL A 462 -12.44 -24.70 -18.95
N ALA A 463 -11.88 -25.42 -17.99
CA ALA A 463 -12.66 -26.13 -16.97
C ALA A 463 -13.47 -25.16 -16.08
N GLN A 464 -12.87 -24.05 -15.65
CA GLN A 464 -13.55 -23.02 -14.84
C GLN A 464 -14.73 -22.38 -15.57
N VAL A 465 -14.56 -22.04 -16.85
CA VAL A 465 -15.63 -21.45 -17.67
C VAL A 465 -16.78 -22.44 -17.86
N ARG A 466 -16.49 -23.71 -18.17
CA ARG A 466 -17.53 -24.75 -18.29
C ARG A 466 -18.32 -24.92 -17.01
N GLN A 467 -17.63 -24.95 -15.86
CA GLN A 467 -18.27 -25.06 -14.57
C GLN A 467 -19.20 -23.87 -14.28
N LEU A 468 -18.77 -22.64 -14.59
CA LEU A 468 -19.59 -21.44 -14.40
C LEU A 468 -20.81 -21.42 -15.32
N LEU A 469 -20.65 -21.78 -16.60
CA LEU A 469 -21.75 -21.87 -17.55
C LEU A 469 -22.77 -22.95 -17.15
N ALA A 470 -22.30 -24.11 -16.68
CA ALA A 470 -23.16 -25.18 -16.15
C ALA A 470 -23.97 -24.74 -14.92
N GLN A 471 -23.44 -23.81 -14.12
CA GLN A 471 -24.14 -23.19 -12.99
C GLN A 471 -25.10 -22.06 -13.40
N GLY A 472 -25.20 -21.75 -14.70
CA GLY A 472 -26.03 -20.66 -15.23
C GLY A 472 -25.46 -19.27 -14.93
N CYS A 473 -24.17 -19.17 -14.62
CA CYS A 473 -23.49 -17.90 -14.41
C CYS A 473 -23.10 -17.26 -15.75
N GLN A 474 -23.16 -15.94 -15.81
CA GLN A 474 -22.60 -15.16 -16.90
C GLN A 474 -21.10 -14.98 -16.72
N ILE A 475 -20.38 -14.86 -17.84
CA ILE A 475 -18.94 -14.67 -17.85
C ILE A 475 -18.61 -13.21 -18.14
N GLY A 476 -17.91 -12.59 -17.20
CA GLY A 476 -17.31 -11.27 -17.35
C GLY A 476 -15.79 -11.36 -17.38
N MET A 477 -15.15 -10.30 -17.86
CA MET A 477 -13.70 -10.18 -17.86
C MET A 477 -13.30 -8.76 -17.47
N GLU A 478 -12.18 -8.64 -16.80
CA GLU A 478 -11.59 -7.36 -16.45
C GLU A 478 -10.09 -7.38 -16.72
N HIS A 479 -9.55 -6.25 -17.13
CA HIS A 479 -8.12 -6.07 -17.38
C HIS A 479 -7.54 -4.92 -16.54
N ALA A 480 -6.25 -4.97 -16.28
CA ALA A 480 -5.52 -3.93 -15.59
C ALA A 480 -4.05 -3.89 -15.99
N ASP A 481 -3.57 -2.71 -16.37
CA ASP A 481 -2.13 -2.43 -16.46
C ASP A 481 -1.44 -2.64 -15.09
N VAL A 482 -0.10 -2.78 -15.09
CA VAL A 482 0.69 -3.07 -13.88
C VAL A 482 0.42 -2.05 -12.75
N ARG A 483 0.15 -0.79 -13.08
CA ARG A 483 -0.12 0.26 -12.09
C ARG A 483 -1.54 0.11 -11.52
N ARG A 484 -2.54 -0.13 -12.37
CA ARG A 484 -3.94 -0.34 -12.00
C ARG A 484 -4.12 -1.59 -11.16
N PHE A 485 -3.46 -2.69 -11.55
CA PHE A 485 -3.44 -3.93 -10.80
C PHE A 485 -2.90 -3.74 -9.36
N ARG A 486 -1.79 -3.00 -9.21
CA ARG A 486 -1.21 -2.66 -7.88
C ARG A 486 -2.11 -1.80 -7.00
N ALA A 487 -3.07 -1.10 -7.60
CA ALA A 487 -4.06 -0.29 -6.90
C ALA A 487 -5.41 -1.00 -6.77
N SER A 488 -5.51 -2.28 -7.13
CA SER A 488 -6.75 -3.05 -7.21
C SER A 488 -7.83 -2.39 -8.08
N ALA A 489 -7.42 -1.57 -9.05
CA ALA A 489 -8.30 -0.91 -9.99
C ALA A 489 -8.38 -1.75 -11.27
N TRP A 490 -9.58 -2.11 -11.69
CA TRP A 490 -9.83 -2.96 -12.84
C TRP A 490 -10.74 -2.27 -13.84
N THR A 491 -10.53 -2.54 -15.13
CA THR A 491 -11.38 -2.06 -16.22
C THR A 491 -12.12 -3.26 -16.81
N THR A 492 -13.44 -3.16 -16.96
CA THR A 492 -14.23 -4.25 -17.56
C THR A 492 -13.95 -4.35 -19.06
N CYS A 493 -13.64 -5.56 -19.55
CA CYS A 493 -13.54 -5.83 -21.00
C CYS A 493 -14.92 -5.68 -21.66
N ASN A 494 -14.94 -5.76 -22.99
CA ASN A 494 -16.20 -5.85 -23.74
C ASN A 494 -17.08 -7.02 -23.23
N PRO A 495 -18.37 -6.77 -22.96
CA PRO A 495 -19.27 -7.82 -22.46
C PRO A 495 -19.46 -8.95 -23.47
N ILE A 496 -19.41 -10.20 -23.00
CA ILE A 496 -19.78 -11.37 -23.81
C ILE A 496 -21.29 -11.58 -23.67
N ALA A 497 -22.04 -11.23 -24.71
CA ALA A 497 -23.50 -11.37 -24.74
C ALA A 497 -23.97 -12.77 -25.17
N SER A 498 -23.27 -13.84 -24.75
CA SER A 498 -23.61 -15.23 -25.08
C SER A 498 -23.20 -16.17 -23.94
N ASN A 499 -23.99 -17.22 -23.75
CA ASN A 499 -23.68 -18.32 -22.82
C ASN A 499 -23.21 -19.59 -23.57
N ARG A 500 -23.02 -19.51 -24.89
CA ARG A 500 -22.47 -20.63 -25.67
C ARG A 500 -20.96 -20.70 -25.43
N GLU A 501 -20.45 -21.88 -25.09
CA GLU A 501 -19.03 -22.10 -24.81
C GLU A 501 -18.12 -21.52 -25.90
N ALA A 502 -18.43 -21.75 -27.18
CA ALA A 502 -17.62 -21.28 -28.30
C ALA A 502 -17.50 -19.74 -28.34
N ASP A 503 -18.60 -19.01 -28.11
CA ASP A 503 -18.63 -17.55 -28.14
C ASP A 503 -17.90 -16.97 -26.91
N VAL A 504 -18.02 -17.65 -25.77
CA VAL A 504 -17.35 -17.26 -24.53
C VAL A 504 -15.84 -17.45 -24.65
N PHE A 505 -15.38 -18.58 -25.19
CA PHE A 505 -13.96 -18.81 -25.44
C PHE A 505 -13.40 -17.83 -26.47
N ALA A 506 -14.13 -17.56 -27.56
CA ALA A 506 -13.72 -16.54 -28.53
C ALA A 506 -13.61 -15.15 -27.90
N GLY A 507 -14.55 -14.77 -27.02
CA GLY A 507 -14.50 -13.50 -26.28
C GLY A 507 -13.33 -13.43 -25.29
N LEU A 508 -13.01 -14.53 -24.62
CA LEU A 508 -11.86 -14.64 -23.71
C LEU A 508 -10.54 -14.50 -24.47
N GLU A 509 -10.38 -15.24 -25.56
CA GLU A 509 -9.19 -15.15 -26.41
C GLU A 509 -9.04 -13.74 -27.00
N ALA A 510 -10.15 -13.10 -27.39
CA ALA A 510 -10.15 -11.72 -27.86
C ALA A 510 -9.72 -10.72 -26.77
N CYS A 511 -10.26 -10.79 -25.54
CA CYS A 511 -9.83 -9.87 -24.47
C CYS A 511 -8.35 -10.10 -24.09
N ILE A 512 -7.89 -11.37 -24.04
CA ILE A 512 -6.47 -11.72 -23.80
C ILE A 512 -5.57 -11.13 -24.89
N ALA A 513 -5.95 -11.27 -26.16
CA ALA A 513 -5.18 -10.74 -27.28
C ALA A 513 -5.19 -9.20 -27.32
N GLU A 514 -6.33 -8.57 -27.06
CA GLU A 514 -6.49 -7.10 -27.05
C GLU A 514 -5.65 -6.45 -25.94
N HIS A 515 -5.53 -7.12 -24.79
CA HIS A 515 -4.80 -6.63 -23.63
C HIS A 515 -3.53 -7.45 -23.35
N ALA A 516 -2.83 -7.88 -24.40
CA ALA A 516 -1.55 -8.58 -24.27
C ALA A 516 -0.54 -7.73 -23.48
N GLY A 517 0.06 -8.30 -22.42
CA GLY A 517 0.96 -7.58 -21.52
C GLY A 517 0.26 -6.86 -20.35
N GLU A 518 -1.05 -7.07 -20.17
CA GLU A 518 -1.79 -6.64 -18.98
C GLU A 518 -2.27 -7.83 -18.14
N TYR A 519 -2.67 -7.58 -16.90
CA TYR A 519 -3.39 -8.58 -16.12
C TYR A 519 -4.81 -8.70 -16.65
N VAL A 520 -5.26 -9.92 -16.97
CA VAL A 520 -6.67 -10.19 -17.32
C VAL A 520 -7.22 -11.19 -16.32
N ARG A 521 -8.42 -10.91 -15.80
CA ARG A 521 -9.15 -11.81 -14.89
C ARG A 521 -10.51 -12.20 -15.44
N LEU A 522 -10.85 -13.47 -15.24
CA LEU A 522 -12.15 -14.07 -15.44
C LEU A 522 -13.05 -13.75 -14.23
N ILE A 523 -14.31 -13.38 -14.51
CA ILE A 523 -15.32 -13.12 -13.50
C ILE A 523 -16.54 -13.99 -13.77
N GLY A 524 -16.94 -14.80 -12.79
CA GLY A 524 -18.24 -15.49 -12.81
C GLY A 524 -19.30 -14.60 -12.16
N ILE A 525 -20.43 -14.38 -12.84
CA ILE A 525 -21.53 -13.52 -12.35
C ILE A 525 -22.79 -14.37 -12.24
N ASP A 526 -23.31 -14.53 -11.02
CA ASP A 526 -24.63 -15.10 -10.80
C ASP A 526 -25.68 -14.03 -11.07
N ALA A 527 -26.35 -14.13 -12.22
CA ALA A 527 -27.36 -13.16 -12.65
C ALA A 527 -28.61 -13.16 -11.75
N LYS A 528 -28.93 -14.29 -11.10
CA LYS A 528 -30.08 -14.39 -10.18
C LYS A 528 -29.77 -13.73 -8.84
N ALA A 529 -28.59 -14.01 -8.29
CA ALA A 529 -28.14 -13.43 -7.02
C ALA A 529 -27.51 -12.03 -7.16
N LYS A 530 -27.33 -11.54 -8.39
CA LYS A 530 -26.70 -10.25 -8.72
C LYS A 530 -25.34 -10.04 -8.04
N ARG A 531 -24.52 -11.09 -7.97
CA ARG A 531 -23.20 -11.06 -7.32
C ARG A 531 -22.14 -11.78 -8.14
N ARG A 532 -20.88 -11.42 -7.90
CA ARG A 532 -19.71 -12.14 -8.44
C ARG A 532 -19.48 -13.40 -7.63
N VAL A 533 -19.26 -14.53 -8.30
CA VAL A 533 -19.06 -15.85 -7.69
C VAL A 533 -17.65 -16.40 -7.91
N LEU A 534 -16.92 -15.86 -8.89
CA LEU A 534 -15.51 -16.19 -9.17
C LEU A 534 -14.77 -14.93 -9.62
N GLU A 535 -13.54 -14.75 -9.14
CA GLU A 535 -12.57 -13.81 -9.72
C GLU A 535 -11.22 -14.54 -9.82
N SER A 536 -10.74 -14.80 -11.05
CA SER A 536 -9.55 -15.63 -11.30
C SER A 536 -8.65 -14.94 -12.32
N ILE A 537 -7.37 -14.74 -12.01
CA ILE A 537 -6.41 -14.13 -12.96
C ILE A 537 -6.02 -15.18 -14.00
N ILE A 538 -6.34 -14.90 -15.26
CA ILE A 538 -6.12 -15.82 -16.39
C ILE A 538 -4.98 -15.38 -17.31
N GLN A 539 -4.54 -14.11 -17.21
CA GLN A 539 -3.35 -13.58 -17.88
C GLN A 539 -2.58 -12.68 -16.93
N ARG A 540 -1.24 -12.74 -17.03
CA ARG A 540 -0.32 -11.79 -16.39
C ARG A 540 0.56 -11.15 -17.47
N PRO A 541 1.01 -9.90 -17.28
CA PRO A 541 1.93 -9.19 -18.18
C PRO A 541 3.20 -9.95 -18.54
#